data_AF-A0A3M1LLI1-F1
#
_entry.id   AF-A0A3M1LLI1-F1
#
_cell.length_a   1.000
_cell.length_b   1.000
_cell.length_c   1.000
_cell.angle_alpha   90.00
_cell.angle_beta   90.00
_cell.angle_gamma   90.00
#
_symmetry.space_group_name_H-M   'P 1'
#
loop_
_entity.id
_entity.type
_entity.pdbx_description
1 polymer ?
#
loop_
_entity_poly.entity_id
_entity_poly.type
_entity_poly.pdbx_seq_one_letter_code
_entity_poly.pdbx_strand_id
1 'polypeptide(L)'
;MDSLLLASNGHLELPLLGVGLTFSALWFVVRWIHRHLQGVALLLTGDPDIALYLYALLLFPGVLLHELSHWLMARALGVRTRGFSLRPAATSQGAVQLGFVVIQRTDVVRSSLIGLAPLLSGIGVVLLIGQQVFAVERIAAALVTG
;
A
#
# COMPACT_ATOMS: atom_id res chain seq x y z
N MET A 1 35.21 20.45 -24.53
CA MET A 1 33.74 20.55 -24.54
C MET A 1 33.05 19.28 -24.03
N ASP A 2 33.76 18.32 -23.40
CA ASP A 2 33.16 17.05 -22.95
C ASP A 2 33.18 16.81 -21.42
N SER A 3 33.81 17.67 -20.63
CA SER A 3 33.91 17.50 -19.16
C SER A 3 32.78 18.15 -18.35
N LEU A 4 31.93 18.97 -18.97
CA LEU A 4 30.81 19.68 -18.30
C LEU A 4 29.45 18.97 -18.41
N LEU A 5 29.34 17.93 -19.24
CA LEU A 5 28.11 17.13 -19.37
C LEU A 5 28.09 15.89 -18.46
N LEU A 6 29.22 15.49 -17.88
CA LEU A 6 29.31 14.35 -16.95
C LEU A 6 28.99 14.72 -15.49
N ALA A 7 29.12 15.99 -15.11
CA ALA A 7 28.87 16.45 -13.73
C ALA A 7 27.39 16.79 -13.45
N SER A 8 26.58 17.02 -14.49
CA SER A 8 25.16 17.39 -14.32
C SER A 8 24.25 16.20 -14.00
N ASN A 9 24.69 14.96 -14.26
CA ASN A 9 23.86 13.76 -14.06
C ASN A 9 23.99 13.17 -12.64
N GLY A 10 25.06 13.46 -11.90
CA GLY A 10 25.35 12.84 -10.60
C GLY A 10 24.36 13.21 -9.47
N HIS A 11 23.67 14.35 -9.58
CA HIS A 11 22.73 14.81 -8.54
C HIS A 11 21.34 14.14 -8.60
N LEU A 12 20.96 13.58 -9.75
CA LEU A 12 19.67 12.88 -9.94
C LEU A 12 19.81 11.36 -9.81
N GLU A 13 20.98 10.80 -10.13
CA GLU A 13 21.27 9.36 -9.98
C GLU A 13 21.17 8.93 -8.50
N LEU A 14 21.75 9.70 -7.58
CA LEU A 14 21.72 9.42 -6.14
C LEU A 14 20.29 9.35 -5.54
N PRO A 15 19.37 10.31 -5.77
CA PRO A 15 18.01 10.22 -5.26
C PRO A 15 17.19 9.10 -5.94
N LEU A 16 17.39 8.84 -7.24
CA LEU A 16 16.70 7.73 -7.92
C LEU A 16 17.13 6.36 -7.38
N LEU A 17 18.42 6.18 -7.12
CA LEU A 17 18.94 4.98 -6.45
C LEU A 17 18.36 4.84 -5.03
N GLY A 18 18.27 5.94 -4.28
CA GLY A 18 17.64 5.96 -2.95
C GLY A 18 16.17 5.56 -2.98
N VAL A 19 15.40 6.06 -3.95
CA VAL A 19 14.01 5.66 -4.18
C VAL A 19 13.92 4.17 -4.51
N GLY A 20 14.71 3.69 -5.47
CA GLY A 20 14.73 2.27 -5.86
C GLY A 20 15.06 1.35 -4.69
N LEU A 21 16.05 1.72 -3.87
CA LEU A 21 16.42 0.99 -2.66
C LEU A 21 15.28 0.97 -1.63
N THR A 22 14.63 2.12 -1.42
CA THR A 22 13.51 2.24 -0.47
C THR A 22 12.33 1.36 -0.89
N PHE A 23 11.93 1.41 -2.17
CA PHE A 23 10.86 0.55 -2.70
C PHE A 23 11.22 -0.94 -2.60
N SER A 24 12.48 -1.30 -2.87
CA SER A 24 12.95 -2.69 -2.75
C SER A 24 12.92 -3.19 -1.31
N ALA A 25 13.35 -2.35 -0.36
CA ALA A 25 13.30 -2.65 1.07
C ALA A 25 11.85 -2.78 1.55
N LEU A 26 10.97 -1.84 1.18
CA LEU A 26 9.55 -1.90 1.49
C LEU A 26 8.90 -3.16 0.92
N TRP A 27 9.17 -3.51 -0.34
CA TRP A 27 8.64 -4.72 -0.95
C TRP A 27 9.07 -5.98 -0.18
N PHE A 28 10.34 -6.06 0.22
CA PHE A 28 10.85 -7.16 1.02
C PHE A 28 10.17 -7.25 2.38
N VAL A 29 10.09 -6.12 3.11
CA VAL A 29 9.47 -6.04 4.44
C VAL A 29 7.99 -6.40 4.37
N VAL A 30 7.24 -5.86 3.42
CA VAL A 30 5.83 -6.19 3.20
C VAL A 30 5.66 -7.69 2.98
N ARG A 31 6.48 -8.28 2.11
CA ARG A 31 6.44 -9.73 1.82
C ARG A 31 6.86 -10.58 3.03
N TRP A 32 7.75 -10.09 3.88
CA TRP A 32 8.10 -10.74 5.14
C TRP A 32 6.95 -10.68 6.14
N ILE A 33 6.35 -9.50 6.35
CA ILE A 33 5.21 -9.28 7.27
C ILE A 33 4.03 -10.17 6.88
N HIS A 34 3.62 -10.18 5.60
CA HIS A 34 2.45 -10.94 5.17
C HIS A 34 2.62 -12.44 5.41
N ARG A 35 3.81 -12.99 5.11
CA ARG A 35 4.13 -14.41 5.36
C ARG A 35 4.08 -14.75 6.85
N HIS A 36 4.63 -13.89 7.70
CA HIS A 36 4.64 -14.14 9.14
C HIS A 36 3.26 -13.96 9.77
N LEU A 37 2.48 -12.95 9.36
CA LEU A 37 1.10 -12.78 9.83
C LEU A 37 0.23 -13.99 9.49
N GLN A 38 0.32 -14.51 8.27
CA GLN A 38 -0.38 -15.73 7.86
C GLN A 38 0.09 -16.95 8.64
N GLY A 39 1.41 -17.11 8.82
CA GLY A 39 1.98 -18.21 9.60
C GLY A 39 1.56 -18.18 11.06
N VAL A 40 1.60 -17.01 11.70
CA VAL A 40 1.12 -16.82 13.07
C VAL A 40 -0.37 -17.08 13.17
N ALA A 41 -1.18 -16.57 12.24
CA ALA A 41 -2.62 -16.86 12.23
C ALA A 41 -2.88 -18.37 12.14
N LEU A 42 -2.17 -19.09 11.26
CA LEU A 42 -2.29 -20.54 11.13
C LEU A 42 -1.85 -21.30 12.38
N LEU A 43 -0.75 -20.89 13.00
CA LEU A 43 -0.27 -21.51 14.24
C LEU A 43 -1.21 -21.27 15.42
N LEU A 44 -1.87 -20.12 15.47
CA LEU A 44 -2.83 -19.77 16.53
C LEU A 44 -4.16 -20.52 16.37
N THR A 45 -4.66 -20.67 15.14
CA THR A 45 -5.97 -21.26 14.89
C THR A 45 -5.92 -22.77 14.66
N GLY A 46 -4.82 -23.29 14.12
CA GLY A 46 -4.68 -24.68 13.68
C GLY A 46 -5.51 -25.06 12.46
N ASP A 47 -6.34 -24.14 11.96
CA ASP A 47 -7.23 -24.32 10.82
C ASP A 47 -6.96 -23.24 9.77
N PRO A 48 -6.75 -23.61 8.49
CA PRO A 48 -6.37 -22.69 7.42
C PRO A 48 -7.48 -21.71 7.04
N ASP A 49 -8.75 -22.09 7.16
CA ASP A 49 -9.88 -21.22 6.83
C ASP A 49 -10.04 -20.16 7.93
N ILE A 50 -10.00 -20.57 9.20
CA ILE A 50 -10.06 -19.63 10.33
C ILE A 50 -8.85 -18.69 10.31
N ALA A 51 -7.65 -19.22 9.98
CA ALA A 51 -6.44 -18.42 9.84
C ALA A 51 -6.58 -17.33 8.76
N LEU A 52 -7.18 -17.68 7.61
CA LEU A 52 -7.45 -16.75 6.53
C LEU A 52 -8.38 -15.62 6.99
N TYR A 53 -9.48 -15.95 7.68
CA TYR A 53 -10.41 -14.94 8.19
C TYR A 53 -9.78 -14.06 9.28
N LEU A 54 -8.98 -14.64 10.18
CA LEU A 54 -8.26 -13.89 11.21
C LEU A 54 -7.26 -12.91 10.59
N TYR A 55 -6.47 -13.39 9.63
CA TYR A 55 -5.54 -12.59 8.85
C TYR A 55 -6.26 -11.47 8.09
N ALA A 56 -7.39 -11.79 7.44
CA ALA A 56 -8.18 -10.82 6.70
C ALA A 56 -8.79 -9.75 7.62
N LEU A 57 -9.30 -10.13 8.80
CA LEU A 57 -9.88 -9.21 9.78
C LEU A 57 -8.85 -8.20 10.28
N LEU A 58 -7.62 -8.67 10.56
CA LEU A 58 -6.53 -7.81 11.01
C LEU A 58 -6.16 -6.75 9.96
N LEU A 59 -6.11 -7.14 8.68
CA LEU A 59 -5.75 -6.24 7.58
C LEU A 59 -6.96 -5.50 6.97
N PHE A 60 -8.17 -5.81 7.41
CA PHE A 60 -9.41 -5.31 6.81
C PHE A 60 -9.48 -3.78 6.70
N PRO A 61 -9.08 -2.97 7.71
CA PRO A 61 -9.14 -1.52 7.58
C PRO A 61 -8.30 -1.00 6.40
N GLY A 62 -7.13 -1.60 6.19
CA GLY A 62 -6.24 -1.28 5.08
C GLY A 62 -6.79 -1.75 3.73
N VAL A 63 -7.31 -2.99 3.66
CA VAL A 63 -7.92 -3.54 2.44
C VAL A 63 -9.13 -2.72 2.01
N LEU A 64 -10.00 -2.36 2.96
CA LEU A 64 -11.16 -1.51 2.70
C LEU A 64 -10.72 -0.16 2.13
N LEU A 65 -9.76 0.51 2.77
CA LEU A 65 -9.24 1.79 2.29
C LEU A 65 -8.63 1.65 0.89
N HIS A 66 -7.86 0.58 0.64
CA HIS A 66 -7.21 0.33 -0.63
C HIS A 66 -8.22 0.19 -1.77
N GLU A 67 -9.17 -0.73 -1.65
CA GLU A 67 -10.17 -1.00 -2.69
C GLU A 67 -11.12 0.19 -2.89
N LEU A 68 -11.49 0.87 -1.79
CA LEU A 68 -12.32 2.06 -1.86
C LEU A 68 -11.61 3.22 -2.59
N SER A 69 -10.30 3.36 -2.41
CA SER A 69 -9.51 4.40 -3.08
C SER A 69 -9.49 4.20 -4.59
N HIS A 70 -9.28 2.96 -5.03
CA HIS A 70 -9.41 2.60 -6.44
C HIS A 70 -10.82 2.90 -6.97
N TRP A 71 -11.85 2.50 -6.23
CA TRP A 71 -13.24 2.73 -6.63
C TRP A 71 -13.59 4.22 -6.74
N LEU A 72 -13.21 5.01 -5.73
CA LEU A 72 -13.44 6.47 -5.69
C LEU A 72 -12.71 7.17 -6.83
N MET A 73 -11.45 6.84 -7.07
CA MET A 73 -10.67 7.44 -8.17
C MET A 73 -11.25 7.04 -9.53
N ALA A 74 -11.61 5.78 -9.71
CA ALA A 74 -12.27 5.32 -10.94
C ALA A 74 -13.57 6.09 -11.19
N ARG A 75 -14.39 6.26 -10.14
CA ARG A 75 -15.63 7.03 -10.20
C ARG A 75 -15.38 8.50 -10.54
N ALA A 76 -14.39 9.14 -9.91
CA ALA A 76 -14.00 10.53 -10.16
C ALA A 76 -13.54 10.75 -11.61
N LEU A 77 -12.85 9.76 -12.20
CA LEU A 77 -12.39 9.79 -13.59
C LEU A 77 -13.44 9.31 -14.60
N GLY A 78 -14.67 9.00 -14.15
CA GLY A 78 -15.75 8.51 -15.02
C GLY A 78 -15.54 7.08 -15.53
N VAL A 79 -14.65 6.31 -14.92
CA VAL A 79 -14.35 4.92 -15.28
C VAL A 79 -15.33 3.98 -14.59
N ARG A 80 -15.92 3.06 -15.36
CA ARG A 80 -16.90 2.09 -14.85
C ARG A 80 -16.20 0.98 -14.05
N THR A 81 -16.74 0.67 -12.88
CA THR A 81 -16.38 -0.50 -12.07
C THR A 81 -17.46 -1.57 -12.20
N ARG A 82 -17.08 -2.85 -12.29
CA ARG A 82 -18.03 -3.97 -12.53
C ARG A 82 -18.21 -4.92 -11.35
N GLY A 83 -17.28 -4.92 -10.41
CA GLY A 83 -17.32 -5.80 -9.25
C GLY A 83 -16.50 -5.22 -8.12
N PHE A 84 -16.94 -5.47 -6.90
CA PHE A 84 -16.28 -5.08 -5.66
C PHE A 84 -16.53 -6.19 -4.65
N SER A 85 -15.47 -6.71 -4.04
CA SER A 85 -15.55 -7.71 -2.98
C SER A 85 -14.50 -7.43 -1.92
N LEU A 86 -14.87 -7.64 -0.67
CA LEU A 86 -13.99 -7.60 0.49
C LEU A 86 -13.93 -8.95 1.21
N ARG A 87 -14.45 -10.01 0.57
CA ARG A 87 -14.42 -11.34 1.14
C ARG A 87 -13.07 -11.99 0.84
N PRO A 88 -12.36 -12.48 1.87
CA PRO A 88 -11.12 -13.19 1.64
C PRO A 88 -11.40 -14.54 0.99
N ALA A 89 -10.51 -14.95 0.09
CA ALA A 89 -10.55 -16.24 -0.55
C ALA A 89 -9.12 -16.75 -0.79
N ALA A 90 -8.91 -18.04 -0.56
CA ALA A 90 -7.72 -18.72 -1.05
C ALA A 90 -7.83 -18.91 -2.57
N THR A 91 -6.78 -18.56 -3.32
CA THR A 91 -6.72 -18.88 -4.75
C THR A 91 -6.09 -20.26 -4.96
N SER A 92 -6.41 -20.90 -6.09
CA SER A 92 -5.92 -22.23 -6.47
C SER A 92 -4.38 -22.33 -6.58
N GLN A 93 -3.68 -21.20 -6.65
CA GLN A 93 -2.23 -21.11 -6.70
C GLN A 93 -1.57 -20.91 -5.33
N GLY A 94 -2.33 -21.02 -4.23
CA GLY A 94 -1.82 -20.86 -2.87
C GLY A 94 -1.58 -19.41 -2.43
N ALA A 95 -1.95 -18.43 -3.26
CA ALA A 95 -2.00 -17.03 -2.84
C ALA A 95 -3.32 -16.71 -2.12
N VAL A 96 -3.33 -15.63 -1.36
CA VAL A 96 -4.50 -15.14 -0.63
C VAL A 96 -5.02 -13.87 -1.30
N GLN A 97 -6.30 -13.88 -1.68
CA GLN A 97 -7.01 -12.70 -2.13
C GLN A 97 -7.83 -12.15 -0.96
N LEU A 98 -7.58 -10.92 -0.53
CA LEU A 98 -8.31 -10.29 0.58
C LEU A 98 -9.51 -9.47 0.12
N GLY A 99 -9.40 -8.85 -1.06
CA GLY A 99 -10.42 -8.03 -1.68
C GLY A 99 -10.07 -7.79 -3.14
N PHE A 100 -11.02 -7.20 -3.87
CA PHE A 100 -10.79 -6.73 -5.22
C PHE A 100 -11.86 -5.71 -5.65
N VAL A 101 -11.45 -4.80 -6.52
CA VAL A 101 -12.34 -3.99 -7.36
C VAL A 101 -12.00 -4.21 -8.83
N VAL A 102 -13.00 -4.52 -9.65
CA VAL A 102 -12.84 -4.74 -11.09
C VAL A 102 -13.05 -3.41 -11.81
N ILE A 103 -11.96 -2.85 -12.33
CA ILE A 103 -11.94 -1.61 -13.11
C ILE A 103 -11.94 -1.97 -14.61
N GLN A 104 -12.79 -1.32 -15.41
CA GLN A 104 -12.75 -1.51 -16.87
C GLN A 104 -11.44 -1.01 -17.48
N ARG A 105 -11.03 -1.61 -18.60
CA ARG A 105 -9.88 -1.12 -19.37
C ARG A 105 -10.07 0.36 -19.72
N THR A 106 -9.02 1.11 -19.50
CA THR A 106 -8.97 2.56 -19.68
C THR A 106 -7.62 2.94 -20.28
N ASP A 107 -7.46 4.20 -20.70
CA ASP A 107 -6.17 4.75 -21.11
C ASP A 107 -5.13 4.75 -19.99
N VAL A 108 -3.86 4.89 -20.38
CA VAL A 108 -2.70 4.82 -19.49
C VAL A 108 -2.82 5.82 -18.34
N VAL A 109 -3.21 7.07 -18.63
CA VAL A 109 -3.26 8.14 -17.61
C VAL A 109 -4.28 7.80 -16.53
N ARG A 110 -5.51 7.45 -16.92
CA ARG A 110 -6.55 7.07 -15.95
C ARG A 110 -6.17 5.81 -15.18
N SER A 111 -5.58 4.81 -15.85
CA SER A 111 -5.13 3.59 -15.16
C SER A 111 -4.04 3.87 -14.12
N SER A 112 -3.08 4.75 -14.44
CA SER A 112 -2.02 5.16 -13.52
C SER A 112 -2.57 5.93 -12.33
N LEU A 113 -3.49 6.88 -12.55
CA LEU A 113 -4.12 7.64 -11.47
C LEU A 113 -4.94 6.73 -10.54
N ILE A 114 -5.71 5.80 -11.10
CA ILE A 114 -6.44 4.81 -10.30
C ILE A 114 -5.46 3.94 -9.52
N GLY A 115 -4.37 3.46 -10.16
CA GLY A 115 -3.31 2.69 -9.52
C GLY A 115 -2.62 3.42 -8.36
N LEU A 116 -2.44 4.73 -8.47
CA LEU A 116 -1.82 5.57 -7.45
C LEU A 116 -2.76 5.93 -6.29
N ALA A 117 -4.08 5.83 -6.48
CA ALA A 117 -5.05 6.30 -5.51
C ALA A 117 -4.89 5.70 -4.10
N PRO A 118 -4.66 4.38 -3.92
CA PRO A 118 -4.45 3.80 -2.59
C PRO A 118 -3.18 4.28 -1.90
N LEU A 119 -2.12 4.59 -2.65
CA LEU A 119 -0.89 5.12 -2.09
C LEU A 119 -1.14 6.52 -1.51
N LEU A 120 -1.81 7.38 -2.28
CA LEU A 120 -2.11 8.75 -1.85
C LEU A 120 -3.05 8.77 -0.64
N SER A 121 -4.12 7.97 -0.67
CA SER A 121 -5.07 7.89 0.44
C SER A 121 -4.46 7.24 1.68
N GLY A 122 -3.64 6.20 1.52
CA GLY A 122 -2.90 5.56 2.61
C GLY A 122 -1.96 6.53 3.31
N ILE A 123 -1.16 7.30 2.54
CA ILE A 123 -0.30 8.35 3.11
C ILE A 123 -1.14 9.37 3.88
N GLY A 124 -2.23 9.86 3.28
CA GLY A 124 -3.13 10.82 3.92
C GLY A 124 -3.70 10.31 5.24
N VAL A 125 -4.24 9.09 5.26
CA VAL A 125 -4.81 8.48 6.47
C VAL A 125 -3.76 8.26 7.55
N VAL A 126 -2.56 7.78 7.20
CA VAL A 126 -1.47 7.59 8.18
C VAL A 126 -1.03 8.92 8.78
N LEU A 127 -0.90 9.97 7.97
CA LEU A 127 -0.56 11.32 8.47
C LEU A 127 -1.64 11.87 9.40
N LEU A 128 -2.91 11.73 9.03
CA LEU A 128 -4.03 12.15 9.86
C LEU A 128 -4.04 11.42 11.21
N ILE A 129 -3.85 10.10 11.21
CA ILE A 129 -3.77 9.31 12.44
C ILE A 129 -2.55 9.75 13.28
N GLY A 130 -1.39 9.93 12.64
CA GLY A 130 -0.16 10.41 13.30
C GLY A 130 -0.37 11.74 14.02
N GLN A 131 -1.04 12.69 13.37
CA GLN A 131 -1.31 14.01 13.95
C GLN A 131 -2.37 13.96 15.06
N GLN A 132 -3.49 13.28 14.82
CA GLN A 132 -4.66 13.33 15.71
C GLN A 132 -4.56 12.39 16.90
N VAL A 133 -3.92 11.23 16.74
CA VAL A 133 -3.88 10.17 17.76
C VAL A 133 -2.54 10.13 18.47
N PHE A 134 -1.44 10.26 17.72
CA PHE A 134 -0.09 10.10 18.27
C PHE A 134 0.59 11.41 18.66
N ALA A 135 -0.09 12.56 18.45
CA ALA A 135 0.41 13.90 18.75
C ALA A 135 1.89 14.06 18.36
N VAL A 136 2.24 13.65 17.14
CA VAL A 136 3.62 13.65 16.65
C VAL A 136 4.24 15.05 16.77
N GLU A 137 3.44 16.11 16.64
CA GLU A 137 3.91 17.48 16.89
C GLU A 137 4.27 17.75 18.35
N ARG A 138 3.59 17.15 19.32
CA ARG A 138 3.93 17.28 20.75
C ARG A 138 5.20 16.50 21.09
N ILE A 139 5.40 15.33 20.47
CA ILE A 139 6.62 14.53 20.66
C ILE A 139 7.81 15.21 19.95
N ALA A 140 7.62 15.73 18.74
CA ALA A 140 8.63 16.48 18.02
C ALA A 140 8.97 17.81 18.73
N ALA A 141 7.97 18.53 19.23
CA ALA A 141 8.18 19.73 20.03
C ALA A 141 8.93 19.39 21.32
N ALA A 142 8.54 18.34 22.05
CA ALA A 142 9.25 17.88 23.23
C ALA A 142 10.72 17.51 22.93
N LEU A 143 10.99 16.78 21.84
CA LEU A 143 12.36 16.44 21.41
C LEU A 143 13.21 17.66 21.03
N VAL A 144 12.58 18.72 20.49
CA VAL A 144 13.27 19.97 20.15
C VAL A 144 13.49 20.84 21.40
N THR A 145 12.62 20.75 22.40
CA THR A 145 12.72 21.53 23.65
C THR A 145 13.38 20.79 24.82
N GLY A 146 13.63 19.48 24.71
CA GLY A 146 14.20 18.61 25.75
C GLY A 146 13.24 17.51 26.21
#